data_AF-A0A6J8BMU4-F1
#
_entry.id   AF-A0A6J8BMU4-F1
#
_cell.length_a   1.000
_cell.length_b   1.000
_cell.length_c   1.000
_cell.angle_alpha   90.00
_cell.angle_beta   90.00
_cell.angle_gamma   90.00
#
_symmetry.space_group_name_H-M   'P 1'
#
loop_
_entity.id
_entity.type
_entity.pdbx_description
1 polymer ?
#
loop_
_entity_poly.entity_id
_entity_poly.type
_entity_poly.pdbx_seq_one_letter_code
_entity_poly.pdbx_strand_id
1 'polypeptide(L)'
;MGLIDANKWIPLELQLAQKSAEGTNIISRDQLMAMNSQNKSIILSGRQVQHSLGKLLYFDVEKLRDFIIISPAYLVEVLRSIVTEKQFWPRGKMFFTILKKLKKTGTIERDEIYHLWGQENFKHILPYKNYMLQILVHIDVLIAPRTSFKDVNSQIQDVSFFMIPCMITKGNNTKFLKRFWKSNNSIVLAYPLSKRYYLQRCHIAFLVRSLHVGI
;
A
#
# COMPACT_ATOMS: atom_id res chain seq x y z
N MET A 1 -15.04 -28.52 0.66
CA MET A 1 -15.25 -27.06 0.69
C MET A 1 -16.61 -26.84 1.36
N GLY A 2 -16.63 -26.78 2.69
CA GLY A 2 -17.87 -26.74 3.47
C GLY A 2 -18.47 -25.33 3.46
N LEU A 3 -19.74 -25.22 3.12
CA LEU A 3 -20.53 -24.00 3.29
C LEU A 3 -20.45 -23.60 4.77
N ILE A 4 -19.86 -22.44 5.03
CA ILE A 4 -19.86 -21.83 6.36
C ILE A 4 -21.34 -21.56 6.70
N ASP A 5 -21.83 -22.10 7.82
CA ASP A 5 -23.17 -21.82 8.34
C ASP A 5 -23.36 -20.30 8.47
N ALA A 6 -24.06 -19.69 7.50
CA ALA A 6 -24.30 -18.25 7.47
C ALA A 6 -24.90 -17.74 8.80
N ASN A 7 -25.71 -18.57 9.47
CA ASN A 7 -26.34 -18.28 10.76
C ASN A 7 -25.36 -18.05 11.91
N LYS A 8 -24.14 -18.59 11.84
CA LYS A 8 -23.13 -18.42 12.90
C LYS A 8 -22.28 -17.17 12.68
N TRP A 9 -22.19 -16.65 11.45
CA TRP A 9 -21.39 -15.46 11.13
C TRP A 9 -22.14 -14.13 11.35
N ILE A 10 -23.46 -14.14 11.15
CA ILE A 10 -24.31 -12.93 11.23
C ILE A 10 -24.13 -12.16 12.55
N PRO A 11 -24.10 -12.79 13.75
CA PRO A 11 -23.93 -12.04 15.00
C PRO A 11 -22.58 -11.32 15.09
N LEU A 12 -21.50 -11.97 14.66
CA LEU A 12 -20.18 -11.35 14.63
C LEU A 12 -20.13 -10.22 13.60
N GLU A 13 -20.72 -10.43 12.43
CA GLU A 13 -20.79 -9.41 11.38
C GLU A 13 -21.54 -8.14 11.86
N LEU A 14 -22.66 -8.31 12.57
CA LEU A 14 -23.41 -7.19 13.15
C LEU A 14 -22.60 -6.41 14.18
N GLN A 15 -21.83 -7.08 15.03
CA GLN A 15 -20.95 -6.43 16.01
C GLN A 15 -19.82 -5.64 15.34
N LEU A 16 -19.21 -6.20 14.29
CA LEU A 16 -18.19 -5.50 13.51
C LEU A 16 -18.77 -4.28 12.79
N ALA A 17 -19.98 -4.39 12.23
CA ALA A 17 -20.69 -3.27 11.61
C ALA A 17 -21.02 -2.16 12.63
N GLN A 18 -21.46 -2.51 13.83
CA GLN A 18 -21.70 -1.56 14.92
C GLN A 18 -20.42 -0.81 15.30
N LYS A 19 -19.30 -1.51 15.46
CA LYS A 19 -18.01 -0.86 15.74
C LYS A 19 -17.57 0.08 14.63
N SER A 20 -17.79 -0.29 13.38
CA SER A 20 -17.52 0.60 12.25
C SER A 20 -18.41 1.85 12.29
N ALA A 21 -19.69 1.71 12.67
CA ALA A 21 -20.61 2.84 12.84
C ALA A 21 -20.23 3.76 14.02
N GLU A 22 -19.64 3.19 15.08
CA GLU A 22 -19.04 3.93 16.20
C GLU A 22 -17.71 4.63 15.85
N GLY A 23 -17.22 4.47 14.61
CA GLY A 23 -15.97 5.07 14.12
C GLY A 23 -14.72 4.22 14.35
N THR A 24 -14.86 3.02 14.90
CA THR A 24 -13.75 2.06 15.04
C THR A 24 -13.61 1.28 13.75
N ASN A 25 -12.59 1.59 12.94
CA ASN A 25 -12.38 0.95 11.64
C ASN A 25 -11.29 -0.14 11.65
N ILE A 26 -10.56 -0.25 12.76
CA ILE A 26 -9.49 -1.22 12.96
C ILE A 26 -9.65 -1.83 14.34
N ILE A 27 -9.53 -3.15 14.41
CA ILE A 27 -9.54 -3.90 15.66
C ILE A 27 -8.31 -4.80 15.73
N SER A 28 -7.87 -5.13 16.94
CA SER A 28 -6.82 -6.14 17.10
C SER A 28 -7.38 -7.54 16.88
N ARG A 29 -6.50 -8.48 16.56
CA ARG A 29 -6.83 -9.89 16.48
C ARG A 29 -7.42 -10.42 17.78
N ASP A 30 -6.87 -9.99 18.92
CA ASP A 30 -7.34 -10.40 20.24
C ASP A 30 -8.79 -9.93 20.50
N GLN A 31 -9.10 -8.69 20.09
CA GLN A 31 -10.47 -8.16 20.17
C GLN A 31 -11.43 -8.97 19.31
N LEU A 32 -11.05 -9.33 18.07
CA LEU A 32 -11.87 -10.19 17.21
C LEU A 32 -12.11 -11.56 17.86
N MET A 33 -11.06 -12.18 18.42
CA MET A 33 -11.16 -13.49 19.07
C MET A 33 -12.05 -13.44 20.32
N ALA A 34 -11.99 -12.35 21.09
CA ALA A 34 -12.87 -12.13 22.23
C ALA A 34 -14.36 -12.01 21.82
N MET A 35 -14.66 -11.20 20.79
CA MET A 35 -16.03 -11.08 20.23
C MET A 35 -16.53 -12.42 19.71
N ASN A 36 -15.67 -13.17 19.03
CA ASN A 36 -16.02 -14.46 18.47
C ASN A 36 -16.31 -15.53 19.55
N SER A 37 -15.54 -15.50 20.65
CA SER A 37 -15.72 -16.40 21.79
C SER A 37 -17.07 -16.16 22.49
N GLN A 38 -17.50 -14.89 22.60
CA GLN A 38 -18.80 -14.53 23.16
C GLN A 38 -19.97 -15.08 22.32
N ASN A 39 -19.84 -15.05 20.99
CA ASN A 39 -20.88 -15.47 20.06
C ASN A 39 -20.91 -16.99 19.81
N LYS A 40 -19.98 -17.77 20.41
CA LYS A 40 -19.77 -19.21 20.14
C LYS A 40 -19.65 -19.54 18.65
N SER A 41 -19.26 -18.56 17.85
CA SER A 41 -19.42 -18.55 16.40
C SER A 41 -18.13 -18.99 15.73
N ILE A 42 -17.92 -20.30 15.56
CA ILE A 42 -16.91 -20.86 14.64
C ILE A 42 -15.45 -20.67 15.12
N ILE A 43 -14.60 -21.67 14.85
CA ILE A 43 -13.14 -21.52 14.98
C ILE A 43 -12.67 -20.66 13.82
N LEU A 44 -12.32 -19.39 14.10
CA LEU A 44 -11.73 -18.49 13.11
C LEU A 44 -10.35 -18.99 12.70
N SER A 45 -10.27 -19.76 11.61
CA SER A 45 -8.99 -19.88 10.90
C SER A 45 -8.70 -18.54 10.22
N GLY A 46 -7.47 -18.01 10.34
CA GLY A 46 -7.11 -16.69 9.82
C GLY A 46 -7.46 -16.47 8.33
N ARG A 47 -7.53 -17.56 7.55
CA ARG A 47 -7.95 -17.57 6.14
C ARG A 47 -9.46 -17.33 5.92
N GLN A 48 -10.32 -17.69 6.86
CA GLN A 48 -11.78 -17.51 6.74
C GLN A 48 -12.22 -16.07 6.95
N VAL A 49 -11.45 -15.30 7.73
CA VAL A 49 -11.67 -13.87 7.91
C VAL A 49 -11.43 -13.13 6.58
N GLN A 50 -10.56 -13.67 5.73
CA GLN A 50 -9.97 -12.94 4.61
C GLN A 50 -10.85 -12.75 3.37
N HIS A 51 -11.86 -13.59 3.11
CA HIS A 51 -12.48 -13.56 1.78
C HIS A 51 -13.89 -14.13 1.75
N SER A 52 -14.88 -13.25 1.56
CA SER A 52 -15.99 -13.56 0.64
C SER A 52 -16.68 -12.33 0.02
N LEU A 53 -16.65 -11.14 0.64
CA LEU A 53 -17.48 -10.01 0.17
C LEU A 53 -16.82 -8.62 0.20
N GLY A 54 -15.50 -8.54 0.42
CA GLY A 54 -14.83 -7.24 0.56
C GLY A 54 -15.36 -6.42 1.73
N LYS A 55 -15.84 -7.08 2.79
CA LYS A 55 -16.42 -6.44 3.99
C LYS A 55 -15.37 -6.11 5.05
N LEU A 56 -14.25 -6.83 5.05
CA LEU A 56 -13.16 -6.64 6.00
C LEU A 56 -11.83 -7.03 5.30
N LEU A 57 -10.72 -6.49 5.78
CA LEU A 57 -9.38 -6.77 5.28
C LEU A 57 -8.50 -7.33 6.40
N TYR A 58 -7.93 -8.50 6.15
CA TYR A 58 -6.96 -9.16 7.01
C TYR A 58 -5.75 -9.58 6.17
N PHE A 59 -4.55 -9.38 6.70
CA PHE A 59 -3.31 -9.76 6.02
C PHE A 59 -2.60 -10.82 6.85
N ASP A 60 -2.58 -12.06 6.35
CA ASP A 60 -1.88 -13.20 6.96
C ASP A 60 -0.36 -13.12 6.70
N VAL A 61 0.23 -12.04 7.20
CA VAL A 61 1.66 -11.71 7.10
C VAL A 61 2.13 -11.33 8.50
N GLU A 62 3.29 -11.82 8.93
CA GLU A 62 3.78 -11.70 10.31
C GLU A 62 3.67 -10.28 10.89
N LYS A 63 3.97 -9.25 10.10
CA LYS A 63 3.95 -7.84 10.52
C LYS A 63 2.56 -7.19 10.50
N LEU A 64 1.58 -7.80 9.83
CA LEU A 64 0.24 -7.26 9.63
C LEU A 64 -0.88 -8.06 10.30
N ARG A 65 -0.57 -9.28 10.78
CA ARG A 65 -1.56 -10.22 11.33
C ARG A 65 -2.22 -9.80 12.64
N ASP A 66 -1.68 -8.77 13.31
CA ASP A 66 -2.13 -8.34 14.64
C ASP A 66 -3.38 -7.45 14.57
N PHE A 67 -3.67 -6.87 13.40
CA PHE A 67 -4.79 -5.98 13.18
C PHE A 67 -5.67 -6.44 12.03
N ILE A 68 -6.95 -6.09 12.12
CA ILE A 68 -7.97 -6.34 11.10
C ILE A 68 -8.64 -5.01 10.79
N ILE A 69 -8.72 -4.66 9.50
CA ILE A 69 -9.48 -3.50 9.06
C ILE A 69 -10.91 -3.97 8.81
N ILE A 70 -11.84 -3.47 9.61
CA ILE A 70 -13.26 -3.87 9.54
C ILE A 70 -14.07 -3.01 8.58
N SER A 71 -13.48 -1.90 8.09
CA SER A 71 -14.06 -1.05 7.05
C SER A 71 -13.06 -0.86 5.91
N PRO A 72 -13.26 -1.49 4.74
CA PRO A 72 -12.40 -1.29 3.57
C PRO A 72 -12.35 0.16 3.10
N ALA A 73 -13.41 0.94 3.34
CA ALA A 73 -13.44 2.37 3.06
C ALA A 73 -12.31 3.12 3.79
N TYR A 74 -11.92 2.65 4.96
CA TYR A 74 -10.78 3.20 5.70
C TYR A 74 -9.46 3.05 4.92
N LEU A 75 -9.23 1.91 4.26
CA LEU A 75 -8.05 1.75 3.41
C LEU A 75 -8.10 2.68 2.19
N VAL A 76 -9.29 2.91 1.62
CA VAL A 76 -9.47 3.88 0.53
C VAL A 76 -9.11 5.30 0.97
N GLU A 77 -9.45 5.70 2.19
CA GLU A 77 -9.03 6.99 2.74
C GLU A 77 -7.52 7.09 2.92
N VAL A 78 -6.88 6.02 3.40
CA VAL A 78 -5.42 5.93 3.52
C VAL A 78 -4.77 6.06 2.14
N LEU A 79 -5.28 5.34 1.13
CA LEU A 79 -4.82 5.46 -0.26
C LEU A 79 -5.01 6.87 -0.77
N ARG A 80 -6.18 7.48 -0.55
CA ARG A 80 -6.49 8.85 -0.95
C ARG A 80 -5.62 9.88 -0.24
N SER A 81 -5.11 9.62 0.96
CA SER A 81 -4.17 10.54 1.59
C SER A 81 -2.85 10.62 0.81
N ILE A 82 -2.39 9.51 0.21
CA ILE A 82 -1.09 9.40 -0.45
C ILE A 82 -1.17 9.60 -1.96
N VAL A 83 -2.08 8.88 -2.61
CA VAL A 83 -2.27 8.80 -4.06
C VAL A 83 -3.56 9.50 -4.41
N THR A 84 -3.53 10.83 -4.45
CA THR A 84 -4.71 11.61 -4.85
C THR A 84 -4.37 12.85 -5.64
N GLU A 85 -5.38 13.32 -6.37
CA GLU A 85 -5.29 14.54 -7.15
C GLU A 85 -5.12 15.76 -6.25
N LYS A 86 -4.47 16.80 -6.80
CA LYS A 86 -4.14 18.04 -6.09
C LYS A 86 -5.35 18.67 -5.38
N GLN A 87 -6.55 18.52 -5.95
CA GLN A 87 -7.79 19.09 -5.41
C GLN A 87 -8.21 18.48 -4.07
N PHE A 88 -7.71 17.29 -3.74
CA PHE A 88 -8.01 16.60 -2.48
C PHE A 88 -6.90 16.80 -1.43
N TRP A 89 -5.78 17.45 -1.79
CA TRP A 89 -4.73 17.80 -0.84
C TRP A 89 -5.09 19.07 -0.07
N PRO A 90 -4.72 19.15 1.23
CA PRO A 90 -4.89 20.36 2.02
C PRO A 90 -4.25 21.58 1.36
N ARG A 91 -4.90 22.74 1.53
CA ARG A 91 -4.35 24.02 1.06
C ARG A 91 -3.22 24.45 1.99
N GLY A 92 -1.99 24.51 1.48
CA GLY A 92 -0.84 24.97 2.25
C GLY A 92 0.46 24.96 1.45
N LYS A 93 1.38 25.87 1.78
CA LYS A 93 2.67 26.03 1.07
C LYS A 93 3.54 24.77 1.17
N MET A 94 3.54 24.12 2.34
CA MET A 94 4.26 22.86 2.57
C MET A 94 3.71 21.74 1.67
N PHE A 95 2.40 21.50 1.70
CA PHE A 95 1.74 20.47 0.89
C PHE A 95 1.90 20.68 -0.61
N PHE A 96 1.85 21.93 -1.07
CA PHE A 96 2.16 22.25 -2.45
C PHE A 96 3.60 21.86 -2.83
N THR A 97 4.56 22.07 -1.91
CA THR A 97 5.97 21.71 -2.11
C THR A 97 6.15 20.20 -2.14
N ILE A 98 5.55 19.47 -1.20
CA ILE A 98 5.55 17.99 -1.15
C ILE A 98 4.95 17.44 -2.46
N LEU A 99 3.77 17.90 -2.87
CA LEU A 99 3.11 17.42 -4.08
C LEU A 99 3.94 17.71 -5.34
N LYS A 100 4.59 18.88 -5.42
CA LYS A 100 5.48 19.23 -6.53
C LYS A 100 6.72 18.33 -6.57
N LYS A 101 7.34 18.04 -5.41
CA LYS A 101 8.45 17.09 -5.26
C LYS A 101 8.01 15.69 -5.69
N LEU A 102 6.85 15.24 -5.21
CA LEU A 102 6.30 13.93 -5.49
C LEU A 102 6.00 13.74 -6.99
N LYS A 103 5.37 14.72 -7.65
CA LYS A 103 5.13 14.67 -9.10
C LYS A 103 6.40 14.62 -9.95
N LYS A 104 7.48 15.23 -9.45
CA LYS A 104 8.77 15.33 -10.14
C LYS A 104 9.63 14.09 -9.95
N THR A 105 9.65 13.53 -8.75
CA THR A 105 10.62 12.51 -8.31
C THR A 105 9.98 11.17 -8.00
N GLY A 106 8.68 11.14 -7.71
CA GLY A 106 8.00 9.97 -7.17
C GLY A 106 8.46 9.61 -5.76
N THR A 107 9.02 10.55 -4.98
CA THR A 107 9.52 10.28 -3.63
C THR A 107 8.84 11.15 -2.58
N ILE A 108 8.67 10.60 -1.37
CA ILE A 108 8.14 11.28 -0.19
C ILE A 108 8.88 10.81 1.06
N GLU A 109 9.22 11.72 1.96
CA GLU A 109 9.83 11.38 3.25
C GLU A 109 8.78 10.85 4.22
N ARG A 110 9.21 10.00 5.16
CA ARG A 110 8.30 9.46 6.18
C ARG A 110 7.63 10.56 6.98
N ASP A 111 8.39 11.56 7.40
CA ASP A 111 7.86 12.66 8.20
C ASP A 111 6.85 13.51 7.40
N GLU A 112 7.06 13.66 6.09
CA GLU A 112 6.08 14.30 5.19
C GLU A 112 4.75 13.52 5.19
N ILE A 113 4.77 12.18 5.21
CA ILE A 113 3.57 11.34 5.35
C ILE A 113 2.90 11.55 6.71
N TYR A 114 3.67 11.57 7.80
CA TYR A 114 3.11 11.77 9.13
C TYR A 114 2.52 13.17 9.32
N HIS A 115 3.13 14.20 8.74
CA HIS A 115 2.58 15.54 8.71
C HIS A 115 1.26 15.61 7.92
N LEU A 116 1.16 14.85 6.82
CA LEU A 116 -0.08 14.71 6.07
C LEU A 116 -1.18 14.02 6.88
N TRP A 117 -0.84 12.95 7.60
CA TRP A 117 -1.77 12.28 8.51
C TRP A 117 -2.06 13.03 9.81
N GLY A 118 -1.29 14.07 10.13
CA GLY A 118 -1.57 14.96 11.25
C GLY A 118 -2.69 15.98 10.98
N GLN A 119 -3.15 16.09 9.73
CA GLN A 119 -4.23 17.00 9.35
C GLN A 119 -5.59 16.50 9.86
N GLU A 120 -6.53 17.40 10.11
CA GLU A 120 -7.86 17.04 10.64
C GLU A 120 -8.56 15.94 9.84
N ASN A 121 -8.50 16.02 8.51
CA ASN A 121 -9.14 15.06 7.60
C ASN A 121 -8.52 13.65 7.63
N PHE A 122 -7.30 13.49 8.17
CA PHE A 122 -6.56 12.23 8.20
C PHE A 122 -6.07 11.85 9.61
N LYS A 123 -6.44 12.63 10.63
CA LYS A 123 -5.94 12.51 12.00
C LYS A 123 -6.24 11.14 12.61
N HIS A 124 -7.36 10.54 12.22
CA HIS A 124 -7.79 9.21 12.62
C HIS A 124 -6.88 8.09 12.11
N ILE A 125 -6.02 8.34 11.12
CA ILE A 125 -5.02 7.39 10.59
C ILE A 125 -3.76 7.37 11.46
N LEU A 126 -3.42 8.50 12.08
CA LEU A 126 -2.15 8.70 12.79
C LEU A 126 -1.86 7.66 13.90
N PRO A 127 -2.85 7.19 14.71
CA PRO A 127 -2.61 6.14 15.71
C PRO A 127 -2.08 4.84 15.10
N TYR A 128 -2.42 4.56 13.83
CA TYR A 128 -2.06 3.34 13.12
C TYR A 128 -0.99 3.57 12.05
N LYS A 129 -0.29 4.71 12.08
CA LYS A 129 0.64 5.15 11.02
C LYS A 129 1.64 4.09 10.57
N ASN A 130 2.25 3.35 11.51
CA ASN A 130 3.24 2.32 11.19
C ASN A 130 2.61 1.12 10.49
N TYR A 131 1.46 0.67 10.99
CA TYR A 131 0.69 -0.41 10.39
C TYR A 131 0.22 -0.03 8.98
N MET A 132 -0.24 1.22 8.79
CA MET A 132 -0.68 1.72 7.49
C MET A 132 0.45 1.82 6.46
N LEU A 133 1.64 2.27 6.87
CA LEU A 133 2.82 2.24 5.99
C LEU A 133 3.15 0.81 5.54
N GLN A 134 3.07 -0.16 6.45
CA GLN A 134 3.33 -1.56 6.13
C GLN A 134 2.31 -2.12 5.15
N ILE A 135 1.02 -1.78 5.31
CA ILE A 135 -0.01 -2.16 4.34
C ILE A 135 0.30 -1.55 2.97
N LEU A 136 0.56 -0.24 2.92
CA LEU A 136 0.82 0.45 1.66
C LEU A 136 2.05 -0.09 0.92
N VAL A 137 3.06 -0.56 1.65
CA VAL A 137 4.20 -1.28 1.07
C VAL A 137 3.81 -2.68 0.62
N HIS A 138 3.02 -3.40 1.41
CA HIS A 138 2.58 -4.75 1.08
C HIS A 138 1.71 -4.82 -0.18
N ILE A 139 0.92 -3.78 -0.46
CA ILE A 139 0.09 -3.68 -1.68
C ILE A 139 0.77 -2.91 -2.82
N ASP A 140 2.08 -2.70 -2.74
CA ASP A 140 2.92 -2.05 -3.77
C ASP A 140 2.53 -0.59 -4.13
N VAL A 141 1.83 0.11 -3.24
CA VAL A 141 1.55 1.54 -3.39
C VAL A 141 2.78 2.38 -3.01
N LEU A 142 3.44 1.98 -1.92
CA LEU A 142 4.72 2.54 -1.51
C LEU A 142 5.83 1.52 -1.77
N ILE A 143 6.95 1.98 -2.29
CA ILE A 143 8.17 1.20 -2.35
C ILE A 143 9.10 1.70 -1.26
N ALA A 144 9.50 0.80 -0.37
CA ALA A 144 10.54 1.04 0.63
C ALA A 144 11.91 0.67 0.02
N PRO A 145 12.74 1.64 -0.40
CA PRO A 145 14.05 1.34 -0.93
C PRO A 145 14.91 0.70 0.16
N ARG A 146 15.51 -0.45 -0.14
CA ARG A 146 16.41 -1.14 0.79
C ARG A 146 17.64 -0.28 1.03
N THR A 147 17.90 0.05 2.28
CA THR A 147 19.11 0.77 2.71
C THR A 147 20.30 -0.18 2.91
N SER A 148 20.06 -1.49 3.03
CA SER A 148 21.07 -2.52 3.14
C SER A 148 20.59 -3.86 2.56
N PHE A 149 21.49 -4.59 1.90
CA PHE A 149 21.23 -5.96 1.41
C PHE A 149 21.38 -7.02 2.50
N LYS A 150 21.92 -6.66 3.68
CA LYS A 150 22.25 -7.62 4.75
C LYS A 150 21.04 -8.02 5.60
N ASP A 151 20.03 -7.17 5.68
CA ASP A 151 18.81 -7.45 6.43
C ASP A 151 17.64 -7.66 5.48
N VAL A 152 17.42 -8.91 5.08
CA VAL A 152 16.24 -9.32 4.29
C VAL A 152 14.93 -9.01 5.05
N ASN A 153 15.02 -8.89 6.38
CA ASN A 153 13.92 -8.55 7.27
C ASN A 153 13.90 -7.08 7.73
N SER A 154 14.81 -6.22 7.23
CA SER A 154 14.97 -4.82 7.65
C SER A 154 13.59 -4.19 7.80
N GLN A 155 13.29 -3.71 8.99
CA GLN A 155 11.96 -3.23 9.28
C GLN A 155 11.71 -1.97 8.47
N ILE A 156 10.47 -1.75 8.03
CA ILE A 156 10.07 -0.48 7.40
C ILE A 156 10.44 0.71 8.30
N GLN A 157 10.64 0.49 9.60
CA GLN A 157 11.10 1.44 10.60
C GLN A 157 12.45 2.12 10.29
N ASP A 158 13.32 1.54 9.47
CA ASP A 158 14.63 2.13 9.15
C ASP A 158 14.64 2.98 7.86
N VAL A 159 13.50 3.04 7.16
CA VAL A 159 13.36 3.69 5.85
C VAL A 159 12.96 5.16 5.98
N SER A 160 13.89 6.08 5.72
CA SER A 160 13.63 7.54 5.85
C SER A 160 12.70 8.11 4.77
N PHE A 161 12.60 7.47 3.60
CA PHE A 161 11.75 7.91 2.49
C PHE A 161 11.17 6.74 1.68
N PHE A 162 10.04 6.97 1.04
CA PHE A 162 9.34 6.01 0.20
C PHE A 162 9.27 6.51 -1.25
N MET A 163 9.14 5.57 -2.19
CA MET A 163 8.80 5.87 -3.58
C MET A 163 7.32 5.58 -3.86
N ILE A 164 6.68 6.42 -4.67
CA ILE A 164 5.28 6.34 -5.10
C ILE A 164 5.24 6.43 -6.63
N PRO A 165 5.49 5.31 -7.34
CA PRO A 165 5.68 5.34 -8.79
C PRO A 165 4.48 5.92 -9.55
N CYS A 166 3.25 5.65 -9.09
CA CYS A 166 2.02 6.10 -9.71
C CYS A 166 1.81 7.62 -9.68
N MET A 167 2.60 8.35 -8.86
CA MET A 167 2.51 9.82 -8.77
C MET A 167 3.49 10.54 -9.71
N ILE A 168 4.36 9.81 -10.42
CA ILE A 168 5.32 10.40 -11.36
C ILE A 168 4.55 10.85 -12.62
N THR A 169 4.38 12.15 -12.78
CA THR A 169 3.72 12.73 -13.97
C THR A 169 4.72 13.28 -14.99
N LYS A 170 6.02 13.24 -14.69
CA LYS A 170 7.04 13.75 -15.60
C LYS A 170 7.17 12.78 -16.79
N GLY A 171 7.03 13.30 -18.01
CA GLY A 171 7.20 12.52 -19.22
C GLY A 171 8.54 11.78 -19.23
N ASN A 172 8.50 10.50 -19.60
CA ASN A 172 9.66 9.63 -19.62
C ASN A 172 10.68 10.17 -20.62
N ASN A 173 11.80 10.74 -20.14
CA ASN A 173 12.83 11.29 -21.02
C ASN A 173 13.70 10.15 -21.56
N THR A 174 13.15 9.32 -22.43
CA THR A 174 13.84 8.20 -23.07
C THR A 174 15.03 8.61 -23.93
N LYS A 175 15.32 9.93 -24.06
CA LYS A 175 16.57 10.42 -24.67
C LYS A 175 17.82 9.86 -23.97
N PHE A 176 17.75 9.51 -22.68
CA PHE A 176 18.89 8.85 -22.02
C PHE A 176 19.14 7.44 -22.57
N LEU A 177 18.08 6.68 -22.89
CA LEU A 177 18.19 5.33 -23.48
C LEU A 177 18.84 5.38 -24.86
N LYS A 178 18.64 6.45 -25.63
CA LYS A 178 19.30 6.64 -26.94
C LYS A 178 20.83 6.61 -26.87
N ARG A 179 21.42 6.97 -25.72
CA ARG A 179 22.89 6.88 -25.52
C ARG A 179 23.37 5.43 -25.42
N PHE A 180 22.53 4.53 -24.93
CA PHE A 180 22.86 3.13 -24.73
C PHE A 180 22.52 2.24 -25.93
N TRP A 181 21.67 2.71 -26.86
CA TRP A 181 21.35 1.98 -28.10
C TRP A 181 22.56 1.66 -28.99
N LYS A 182 23.66 2.42 -28.86
CA LYS A 182 24.88 2.23 -29.67
C LYS A 182 25.96 1.40 -28.96
N SER A 183 25.76 0.98 -27.71
CA SER A 183 26.76 0.16 -27.02
C SER A 183 26.48 -1.32 -27.29
N ASN A 184 27.49 -2.05 -27.78
CA ASN A 184 27.41 -3.51 -27.99
C ASN A 184 27.13 -4.34 -26.72
N ASN A 185 27.06 -3.69 -25.55
CA ASN A 185 26.88 -4.33 -24.24
C ASN A 185 25.52 -4.02 -23.59
N SER A 186 24.52 -3.57 -24.35
CA SER A 186 23.16 -3.33 -23.83
C SER A 186 22.20 -4.46 -24.19
N ILE A 187 21.56 -5.05 -23.19
CA ILE A 187 20.40 -5.93 -23.38
C ILE A 187 19.14 -5.07 -23.30
N VAL A 188 18.35 -5.08 -24.37
CA VAL A 188 17.05 -4.39 -24.42
C VAL A 188 15.95 -5.42 -24.37
N LEU A 189 15.16 -5.40 -23.29
CA LEU A 189 13.93 -6.18 -23.18
C LEU A 189 12.75 -5.25 -23.49
N ALA A 190 12.08 -5.50 -24.60
CA ALA A 190 10.85 -4.82 -24.98
C ALA A 190 9.68 -5.80 -24.82
N TYR A 191 8.75 -5.48 -23.93
CA TYR A 191 7.55 -6.28 -23.72
C TYR A 191 6.35 -5.64 -24.44
N PRO A 192 5.75 -6.29 -25.44
CA PRO A 192 4.54 -5.79 -26.06
C PRO A 192 3.35 -6.02 -25.13
N LEU A 193 2.84 -4.96 -24.51
CA LEU A 193 1.52 -4.99 -23.87
C LEU A 193 0.47 -5.12 -24.98
N SER A 194 -0.18 -6.29 -25.08
CA SER A 194 -1.20 -6.53 -26.09
C SER A 194 -2.38 -5.55 -25.92
N LYS A 195 -2.92 -5.09 -27.05
CA LYS A 195 -3.78 -3.91 -27.25
C LYS A 195 -5.16 -3.90 -26.55
N ARG A 196 -5.41 -4.65 -25.47
CA ARG A 196 -6.77 -4.77 -24.90
C ARG A 196 -7.16 -3.79 -23.80
N TYR A 197 -6.29 -2.86 -23.40
CA TYR A 197 -6.69 -1.81 -22.45
C TYR A 197 -6.25 -0.44 -22.96
N TYR A 198 -7.23 0.45 -23.14
CA TYR A 198 -7.04 1.87 -23.45
C TYR A 198 -6.32 2.57 -22.29
N LEU A 199 -5.00 2.49 -22.26
CA LEU A 199 -4.13 3.40 -21.52
C LEU A 199 -2.84 3.55 -22.35
N GLN A 200 -2.37 4.79 -22.47
CA GLN A 200 -1.31 5.24 -23.38
C GLN A 200 -0.12 4.26 -23.50
N ARG A 201 0.40 4.13 -24.74
CA ARG A 201 1.61 3.37 -25.11
C ARG A 201 2.78 3.69 -24.16
N CYS A 202 2.93 2.91 -23.10
CA CYS A 202 4.11 2.90 -22.26
C CYS A 202 4.99 1.73 -22.70
N HIS A 203 6.04 2.02 -23.47
CA HIS A 203 7.15 1.09 -23.61
C HIS A 203 7.96 1.16 -22.30
N ILE A 204 7.82 0.13 -21.46
CA ILE A 204 8.69 -0.06 -20.30
C ILE A 204 9.95 -0.75 -20.82
N ALA A 205 11.09 -0.04 -20.79
CA ALA A 205 12.39 -0.60 -21.12
C ALA A 205 13.20 -0.69 -19.82
N PHE A 206 13.58 -1.90 -19.43
CA PHE A 206 14.55 -2.13 -18.36
C PHE A 206 15.95 -2.22 -18.98
N LEU A 207 16.90 -1.46 -18.44
CA LEU A 207 18.29 -1.51 -18.88
C LEU A 207 19.10 -2.20 -17.78
N VAL A 208 19.48 -3.45 -18.03
CA VAL A 208 20.36 -4.22 -17.14
C VAL A 208 21.78 -4.08 -17.67
N ARG A 209 22.67 -3.49 -16.87
CA ARG A 209 24.09 -3.39 -17.20
C ARG A 209 24.75 -4.73 -16.87
N SER A 210 25.32 -5.40 -17.86
CA SER A 210 26.16 -6.58 -17.61
C SER A 210 27.39 -6.13 -16.81
N LEU A 211 27.48 -6.55 -15.55
CA LEU A 211 28.73 -6.50 -14.78
C LEU A 211 29.63 -7.58 -15.39
N HIS A 212 30.66 -7.16 -16.13
CA HIS A 212 31.76 -8.05 -16.45
C HIS A 212 32.43 -8.45 -15.14
N VAL A 213 32.15 -9.68 -14.69
CA VAL A 213 33.01 -10.40 -13.76
C VAL A 213 34.17 -10.90 -14.63
N GLY A 214 35.30 -10.19 -14.58
CA GLY A 214 36.56 -10.71 -15.12
C GLY A 214 37.02 -11.85 -14.22
N ILE A 215 37.09 -13.05 -14.78
CA ILE A 215 37.95 -14.14 -14.31
C ILE A 215 39.22 -14.07 -15.16
#